data_AF-A0A143HNH0-F1
#
_entry.id   AF-A0A143HNH0-F1
#
_cell.length_a   1.000
_cell.length_b   1.000
_cell.length_c   1.000
_cell.angle_alpha   90.00
_cell.angle_beta   90.00
_cell.angle_gamma   90.00
#
_symmetry.space_group_name_H-M   'P 1'
#
loop_
_entity.id
_entity.type
_entity.pdbx_description
1 polymer ?
#
loop_
_entity_poly.entity_id
_entity_poly.type
_entity_poly.pdbx_seq_one_letter_code
_entity_poly.pdbx_strand_id
1 'polypeptide(L)'
;MRWLKGVLIAIDQLGNAIAGGNPDATISARTGYFARVEETPLRPYWRLLERIIDFTFLPIDGPDHCYNAYLADKDEKNEEGSDLMRGLLGVIVILVCLPLSLFTRLYVLIIPGARYSA
;
A
#
# COMPACT_ATOMS: atom_id res chain seq x y z
N MET A 1 19.68 6.98 -1.87
CA MET A 1 18.57 6.92 -0.89
C MET A 1 18.10 5.48 -0.59
N ARG A 2 18.98 4.47 -0.59
CA ARG A 2 18.58 3.06 -0.32
C ARG A 2 18.13 2.81 1.12
N TRP A 3 18.78 3.45 2.08
CA TRP A 3 18.46 3.27 3.50
C TRP A 3 17.05 3.78 3.85
N LEU A 4 16.72 5.03 3.48
CA LEU A 4 15.39 5.60 3.76
C LEU A 4 14.27 4.79 3.09
N LYS A 5 14.45 4.36 1.83
CA LYS A 5 13.49 3.48 1.16
C LYS A 5 13.30 2.17 1.92
N GLY A 6 14.38 1.56 2.40
CA GLY A 6 14.32 0.35 3.23
C GLY A 6 13.59 0.57 4.56
N VAL A 7 13.79 1.70 5.22
CA VAL A 7 13.07 2.05 6.46
C VAL A 7 11.56 2.18 6.19
N LEU A 8 11.17 2.84 5.10
CA LEU A 8 9.74 2.99 4.75
C LEU A 8 9.10 1.64 4.40
N ILE A 9 9.80 0.77 3.67
CA ILE A 9 9.32 -0.59 3.38
C ILE A 9 9.13 -1.38 4.68
N ALA A 10 10.10 -1.33 5.60
CA ALA A 10 10.01 -2.06 6.86
C ALA A 10 8.84 -1.55 7.74
N ILE A 11 8.54 -0.25 7.72
CA ILE A 11 7.38 0.32 8.43
C ILE A 11 6.07 -0.21 7.81
N ASP A 12 6.00 -0.28 6.49
CA ASP A 12 4.82 -0.78 5.79
C ASP A 12 4.60 -2.29 6.02
N GLN A 13 5.68 -3.08 5.96
CA GLN A 13 5.69 -4.50 6.34
C GLN A 13 5.26 -4.71 7.79
N LEU A 14 5.72 -3.88 8.73
CA LEU A 14 5.27 -3.92 10.13
C LEU A 14 3.76 -3.66 10.24
N GLY A 15 3.24 -2.67 9.51
CA GLY A 15 1.81 -2.39 9.45
C GLY A 15 1.03 -3.59 8.91
N ASN A 16 1.55 -4.25 7.88
CA ASN A 16 0.94 -5.45 7.32
C ASN A 16 0.90 -6.61 8.31
N ALA A 17 2.02 -6.86 9.01
CA ALA A 17 2.12 -7.90 10.03
C ALA A 17 1.16 -7.68 11.20
N ILE A 18 1.06 -6.43 11.70
CA ILE A 18 0.10 -6.05 12.75
C ILE A 18 -1.34 -6.30 12.29
N ALA A 19 -1.62 -6.09 11.00
CA ALA A 19 -2.92 -6.35 10.38
C ALA A 19 -3.09 -7.79 9.85
N GLY A 20 -2.34 -8.74 10.41
CA GLY A 20 -2.48 -10.18 10.13
C GLY A 20 -2.14 -10.58 8.70
N GLY A 21 -1.23 -9.86 8.04
CA GLY A 21 -0.65 -10.23 6.75
C GLY A 21 0.74 -10.85 6.92
N ASN A 22 1.32 -11.32 5.81
CA ASN A 22 2.71 -11.81 5.78
C ASN A 22 3.68 -10.67 6.17
N PRO A 23 4.55 -10.87 7.18
CA PRO A 23 5.53 -9.87 7.61
C PRO A 23 6.56 -9.49 6.54
N ASP A 24 6.78 -10.34 5.54
CA ASP A 24 7.71 -10.04 4.43
C ASP A 24 7.01 -9.26 3.30
N ALA A 25 5.67 -9.20 3.28
CA ALA A 25 4.90 -8.46 2.28
C ALA A 25 4.47 -7.07 2.78
N THR A 26 4.42 -6.11 1.84
CA THR A 26 3.88 -4.76 2.06
C THR A 26 2.35 -4.75 2.10
N ILE A 27 1.75 -3.74 2.77
CA ILE A 27 0.30 -3.48 2.70
C ILE A 27 -0.11 -3.25 1.24
N SER A 28 0.71 -2.50 0.49
CA SER A 28 0.47 -2.22 -0.93
C SER A 28 0.43 -3.50 -1.76
N ALA A 29 1.43 -4.38 -1.62
CA ALA A 29 1.46 -5.66 -2.35
C ALA A 29 0.28 -6.57 -1.99
N ARG A 30 -0.02 -6.72 -0.70
CA ARG A 30 -1.20 -7.47 -0.24
C ARG A 30 -2.48 -6.93 -0.84
N THR A 31 -2.65 -5.62 -0.83
CA THR A 31 -3.84 -4.97 -1.35
C THR A 31 -3.96 -5.16 -2.87
N GLY A 32 -2.87 -4.99 -3.62
CA GLY A 32 -2.85 -5.22 -5.07
C GLY A 32 -3.15 -6.66 -5.45
N TYR A 33 -2.62 -7.63 -4.69
CA TYR A 33 -2.87 -9.05 -4.89
C TYR A 33 -4.37 -9.40 -4.76
N PHE A 34 -5.00 -9.05 -3.63
CA PHE A 34 -6.41 -9.39 -3.41
C PHE A 34 -7.40 -8.53 -4.23
N ALA A 35 -6.99 -7.32 -4.66
CA ALA A 35 -7.82 -6.47 -5.51
C ALA A 35 -7.89 -6.96 -6.96
N ARG A 36 -6.80 -7.58 -7.48
CA ARG A 36 -6.63 -7.86 -8.91
C ARG A 36 -6.32 -9.30 -9.29
N VAL A 37 -5.76 -10.11 -8.39
CA VAL A 37 -5.23 -11.44 -8.72
C VAL A 37 -6.06 -12.54 -8.06
N GLU A 38 -6.12 -12.55 -6.73
CA GLU A 38 -6.84 -13.58 -5.99
C GLU A 38 -8.35 -13.37 -6.07
N GLU A 39 -9.11 -14.45 -6.27
CA GLU A 39 -10.56 -14.44 -6.18
C GLU A 39 -10.99 -14.58 -4.72
N THR A 40 -11.48 -13.47 -4.13
CA THR A 40 -12.03 -13.45 -2.76
C THR A 40 -13.42 -12.80 -2.75
N PRO A 41 -14.36 -13.28 -1.91
CA PRO A 41 -15.65 -12.61 -1.71
C PRO A 41 -15.51 -11.15 -1.23
N LEU A 42 -14.38 -10.79 -0.62
CA LEU A 42 -14.10 -9.44 -0.14
C LEU A 42 -13.36 -8.57 -1.16
N ARG A 43 -13.26 -8.98 -2.44
CA ARG A 43 -12.61 -8.18 -3.49
C ARG A 43 -13.08 -6.71 -3.55
N PRO A 44 -14.37 -6.35 -3.33
CA PRO A 44 -14.78 -4.95 -3.27
C PRO A 44 -14.10 -4.14 -2.16
N TYR A 45 -13.85 -4.75 -0.99
CA TYR A 45 -13.10 -4.13 0.11
C TYR A 45 -11.64 -3.90 -0.30
N TRP A 46 -10.99 -4.89 -0.90
CA TRP A 46 -9.61 -4.77 -1.37
C TRP A 46 -9.45 -3.70 -2.45
N ARG A 47 -10.40 -3.62 -3.40
CA ARG A 47 -10.44 -2.54 -4.41
C ARG A 47 -10.67 -1.16 -3.82
N LEU A 48 -11.39 -1.06 -2.70
CA LEU A 48 -11.55 0.22 -2.00
C LEU A 48 -10.22 0.66 -1.38
N LEU A 49 -9.53 -0.25 -0.67
CA LEU A 49 -8.22 0.04 -0.10
C LEU A 49 -7.20 0.40 -1.18
N GLU A 50 -7.18 -0.36 -2.28
CA GLU A 50 -6.32 -0.08 -3.43
C GLU A 50 -6.52 1.34 -3.95
N ARG A 51 -7.76 1.78 -4.15
CA ARG A 51 -8.06 3.15 -4.60
C ARG A 51 -7.57 4.22 -3.63
N ILE A 52 -7.69 3.98 -2.33
CA ILE A 52 -7.23 4.93 -1.29
C ILE A 52 -5.70 5.05 -1.33
N ILE A 53 -5.00 3.92 -1.38
CA ILE A 53 -3.54 3.87 -1.39
C ILE A 53 -3.02 4.43 -2.71
N ASP A 54 -3.54 3.98 -3.85
CA ASP A 54 -3.16 4.47 -5.17
C ASP A 54 -3.38 5.98 -5.29
N PHE A 55 -4.49 6.53 -4.78
CA PHE A 55 -4.73 7.98 -4.77
C PHE A 55 -3.72 8.75 -3.90
N THR A 56 -3.25 8.13 -2.83
CA THR A 56 -2.29 8.71 -1.89
C THR A 56 -0.92 8.82 -2.53
N PHE A 57 -0.48 7.77 -3.23
CA PHE A 57 0.84 7.68 -3.85
C PHE A 57 0.86 8.15 -5.31
N LEU A 58 -0.30 8.35 -5.95
CA LEU A 58 -0.40 8.80 -7.35
C LEU A 58 0.57 9.93 -7.69
N PRO A 59 0.71 11.03 -6.92
CA PRO A 59 1.60 12.13 -7.30
C PRO A 59 3.07 11.73 -7.46
N ILE A 60 3.54 10.74 -6.70
CA ILE A 60 4.96 10.36 -6.62
C ILE A 60 5.28 9.04 -7.32
N ASP A 61 4.33 8.11 -7.37
CA ASP A 61 4.55 6.74 -7.87
C ASP A 61 3.83 6.47 -9.18
N GLY A 62 2.85 7.31 -9.55
CA GLY A 62 2.04 7.10 -10.74
C GLY A 62 0.86 6.15 -10.49
N PRO A 63 0.20 5.68 -11.56
CA PRO A 63 -0.95 4.79 -11.43
C PRO A 63 -0.52 3.40 -10.95
N ASP A 64 -1.49 2.65 -10.39
CA ASP A 64 -1.35 1.23 -10.06
C ASP A 64 -0.27 0.92 -9.02
N HIS A 65 -0.04 1.83 -8.05
CA HIS A 65 0.97 1.66 -6.99
C HIS A 65 0.87 0.29 -6.29
N CYS A 66 -0.32 -0.10 -5.83
CA CYS A 66 -0.50 -1.37 -5.11
C CYS A 66 -0.22 -2.59 -6.01
N TYR A 67 -0.69 -2.55 -7.25
CA TYR A 67 -0.48 -3.65 -8.18
C TYR A 67 0.99 -3.77 -8.59
N ASN A 68 1.67 -2.65 -8.82
CA ASN A 68 3.11 -2.62 -9.10
C ASN A 68 3.92 -3.13 -7.90
N ALA A 69 3.50 -2.79 -6.66
CA ALA A 69 4.12 -3.33 -5.44
C ALA A 69 3.96 -4.86 -5.36
N TYR A 70 2.79 -5.40 -5.71
CA TYR A 70 2.60 -6.84 -5.82
C TYR A 70 3.51 -7.47 -6.88
N LEU A 71 3.59 -6.89 -8.09
CA LEU A 71 4.42 -7.44 -9.15
C LEU A 71 5.91 -7.44 -8.79
N ALA A 72 6.37 -6.44 -8.04
CA ALA A 72 7.73 -6.34 -7.55
C ALA A 72 8.08 -7.41 -6.51
N ASP A 73 7.07 -7.98 -5.84
CA ASP A 73 7.20 -8.92 -4.73
C ASP A 73 6.35 -10.19 -4.93
N LYS A 74 6.24 -10.63 -6.18
CA LYS A 74 5.32 -11.70 -6.61
C LYS A 74 5.60 -13.07 -5.99
N ASP A 75 6.83 -13.27 -5.51
CA ASP A 75 7.28 -14.54 -4.94
C ASP A 75 6.91 -14.63 -3.44
N GLU A 76 6.52 -13.51 -2.83
CA GLU A 76 6.00 -13.46 -1.46
C GLU A 76 4.53 -13.87 -1.39
N LYS A 77 4.18 -14.57 -0.30
CA LYS A 77 2.80 -14.98 -0.05
C LYS A 77 1.99 -13.84 0.54
N ASN A 78 0.76 -13.68 0.07
CA ASN A 78 -0.17 -12.70 0.63
C ASN A 78 -1.28 -13.42 1.41
N GLU A 79 -1.54 -12.93 2.62
CA GLU A 79 -2.51 -13.53 3.54
C GLU A 79 -3.69 -12.58 3.73
N GLU A 80 -4.92 -13.10 3.69
CA GLU A 80 -6.10 -12.23 3.80
C GLU A 80 -6.32 -11.74 5.24
N GLY A 81 -5.81 -12.47 6.25
CA GLY A 81 -6.07 -12.22 7.67
C GLY A 81 -7.49 -12.59 8.09
N SER A 82 -7.83 -12.41 9.37
CA SER A 82 -9.20 -12.55 9.87
C SER A 82 -10.02 -11.28 9.65
N ASP A 83 -11.35 -11.34 9.82
CA ASP A 83 -12.24 -10.15 9.72
C ASP A 83 -11.79 -9.00 10.63
N LEU A 84 -11.38 -9.32 11.86
CA LEU A 84 -10.87 -8.32 12.80
C LEU A 84 -9.60 -7.65 12.27
N MET A 85 -8.69 -8.45 11.71
CA MET A 85 -7.42 -7.95 11.18
C MET A 85 -7.60 -7.13 9.91
N ARG A 86 -8.59 -7.47 9.06
CA ARG A 86 -9.02 -6.62 7.95
C ARG A 86 -9.65 -5.31 8.43
N GLY A 87 -10.47 -5.36 9.48
CA GLY A 87 -10.98 -4.15 10.13
C GLY A 87 -9.83 -3.23 10.56
N LEU A 88 -8.82 -3.80 11.23
CA LEU A 88 -7.62 -3.08 11.66
C LEU A 88 -6.82 -2.54 10.47
N LEU A 89 -6.64 -3.32 9.39
CA LEU A 89 -5.98 -2.88 8.16
C LEU A 89 -6.64 -1.63 7.59
N GLY A 90 -7.98 -1.64 7.50
CA GLY A 90 -8.74 -0.49 6.99
C GLY A 90 -8.52 0.77 7.83
N VAL A 91 -8.48 0.63 9.16
CA VAL A 91 -8.18 1.74 10.08
C VAL A 91 -6.77 2.27 9.87
N ILE A 92 -5.77 1.39 9.77
CA ILE A 92 -4.37 1.77 9.50
C ILE A 92 -4.27 2.53 8.18
N VAL A 93 -4.86 1.98 7.10
CA VAL A 93 -4.84 2.61 5.77
C VAL A 93 -5.46 4.00 5.82
N ILE A 94 -6.64 4.17 6.41
CA ILE A 94 -7.29 5.49 6.48
C ILE A 94 -6.45 6.48 7.29
N LEU A 95 -5.99 6.09 8.48
CA LEU A 95 -5.23 6.97 9.37
C LEU A 95 -3.89 7.41 8.76
N VAL A 96 -3.22 6.53 8.03
CA VAL A 96 -1.91 6.80 7.42
C VAL A 96 -2.04 7.50 6.07
N CYS A 97 -2.97 7.06 5.22
CA CYS A 97 -3.12 7.60 3.87
C CYS A 97 -3.67 9.03 3.85
N LEU A 98 -4.53 9.42 4.81
CA LEU A 98 -5.05 10.78 4.89
C LEU A 98 -3.95 11.86 5.00
N PRO A 99 -3.05 11.82 6.00
CA PRO A 99 -1.96 12.77 6.09
C PRO A 99 -0.93 12.61 4.96
N LEU A 100 -0.61 11.36 4.55
CA LEU A 100 0.32 11.13 3.44
C LEU A 100 -0.19 11.70 2.13
N SER A 101 -1.50 11.65 1.87
CA SER A 101 -2.11 12.17 0.65
C SER A 101 -1.94 13.68 0.50
N LEU A 102 -2.01 14.41 1.62
CA LEU A 102 -1.68 15.83 1.64
C LEU A 102 -0.17 16.04 1.43
N PHE A 103 0.66 15.25 2.12
CA PHE A 103 2.11 15.35 2.04
C PHE A 103 2.63 15.11 0.62
N THR A 104 2.22 14.03 -0.06
CA THR A 104 2.68 13.69 -1.42
C THR A 104 2.34 14.78 -2.42
N ARG A 105 1.17 15.41 -2.28
CA ARG A 105 0.74 16.55 -3.11
C ARG A 105 1.61 17.79 -2.85
N LEU A 106 1.81 18.16 -1.59
CA LEU A 106 2.66 19.31 -1.23
C LEU A 106 4.12 19.07 -1.66
N TYR A 107 4.63 17.86 -1.49
CA TYR A 107 5.98 17.48 -1.87
C TYR A 107 6.22 17.67 -3.38
N VAL A 108 5.31 17.18 -4.22
CA VAL A 108 5.40 17.34 -5.69
C VAL A 108 5.17 18.80 -6.12
N LEU A 109 4.41 19.60 -5.37
CA LEU A 109 4.28 21.03 -5.62
C LEU A 109 5.59 21.79 -5.36
N ILE A 110 6.30 21.44 -4.28
CA ILE A 110 7.58 22.08 -3.91
C ILE A 110 8.72 21.56 -4.78
N ILE A 111 8.70 20.27 -5.13
CA ILE A 111 9.72 19.58 -5.93
C ILE A 111 9.03 18.92 -7.13
N PRO A 112 8.79 19.66 -8.23
CA PRO A 112 8.10 19.12 -9.41
C PRO A 112 8.80 17.91 -10.03
N GLY A 113 10.13 17.83 -9.92
CA GLY A 113 10.93 16.72 -10.41
C GLY A 113 10.74 15.41 -9.62
N ALA A 114 9.97 15.41 -8.54
CA ALA A 114 9.64 14.20 -7.78
C ALA A 114 8.35 13.50 -8.29
N ARG A 115 7.66 14.08 -9.27
CA ARG A 115 6.47 13.48 -9.85
C ARG A 115 6.83 12.17 -10.57
N TYR A 116 6.16 11.07 -10.23
CA TYR A 116 6.36 9.76 -10.86
C TYR A 116 7.81 9.27 -10.87
N SER A 117 8.53 9.50 -9.77
CA SER A 117 9.98 9.26 -9.66
C SER A 117 10.36 8.11 -8.73
N ALA A 118 9.38 7.36 -8.22
CA ALA A 118 9.57 6.30 -7.20
C ALA A 118 9.98 4.93 -7.76
#